data_AF-A0AAU7DH02-F1
#
_entry.id   AF-A0AAU7DH02-F1
#
_cell.length_a   1.000
_cell.length_b   1.000
_cell.length_c   1.000
_cell.angle_alpha   90.00
_cell.angle_beta   90.00
_cell.angle_gamma   90.00
#
_symmetry.space_group_name_H-M   'P 1'
#
loop_
_entity.id
_entity.type
_entity.pdbx_description
1 polymer ?
#
loop_
_entity_poly.entity_id
_entity_poly.type
_entity_poly.pdbx_seq_one_letter_code
_entity_poly.pdbx_strand_id
1 'polypeptide(L)'
;MSELPTIRPEPRRRYNLSGECCMRSEEEPVTVRAALTASRILWPDFIEEHECVLLGWHAGSNPPPANDTATGWEAFVSHTHILDEFVKADEVSTFVSEEVVYNESHPDFISACELGQKIAKLWALKLKLDFPFARFRVYYTQYDNPIVRFHKVRDDEPQWLSDEAFQRATDPSFRSALIYDTSKINLTSWEHSKSIH
;
A
#
# COMPACT_ATOMS: atom_id res chain seq x y z
N MET A 1 58.04 -25.65 7.15
CA MET A 1 57.05 -25.72 6.05
C MET A 1 55.99 -24.70 6.39
N SER A 2 56.02 -23.56 5.71
CA SER A 2 55.19 -22.38 5.96
C SER A 2 54.31 -22.14 4.74
N GLU A 3 53.00 -22.23 4.92
CA GLU A 3 52.00 -22.00 3.87
C GLU A 3 51.88 -20.50 3.58
N LEU A 4 51.96 -20.13 2.29
CA LEU A 4 51.75 -18.78 1.79
C LEU A 4 50.24 -18.51 1.64
N PRO A 5 49.75 -17.29 1.93
CA PRO A 5 48.34 -16.96 1.79
C PRO A 5 47.95 -16.74 0.32
N THR A 6 46.89 -17.42 -0.11
CA THR A 6 46.27 -17.31 -1.43
C THR A 6 45.57 -15.96 -1.58
N ILE A 7 46.16 -15.03 -2.33
CA ILE A 7 45.54 -13.76 -2.71
C ILE A 7 44.46 -14.05 -3.77
N ARG A 8 43.18 -13.79 -3.44
CA ARG A 8 42.10 -13.81 -4.43
C ARG A 8 42.22 -12.57 -5.33
N PRO A 9 42.12 -12.69 -6.66
CA PRO A 9 42.15 -11.53 -7.54
C PRO A 9 40.83 -10.75 -7.42
N GLU A 10 40.91 -9.44 -7.22
CA GLU A 10 39.76 -8.54 -7.28
C GLU A 10 39.11 -8.55 -8.69
N PRO A 11 37.78 -8.34 -8.78
CA PRO A 11 37.12 -8.21 -10.07
C PRO A 11 37.58 -6.92 -10.76
N ARG A 12 38.37 -7.10 -11.83
CA ARG A 12 38.80 -6.01 -12.72
C ARG A 12 37.58 -5.28 -13.29
N ARG A 13 37.36 -4.03 -12.89
CA ARG A 13 36.50 -3.08 -13.62
C ARG A 13 37.03 -2.93 -15.06
N ARG A 14 36.33 -3.50 -16.03
CA ARG A 14 36.55 -3.20 -17.46
C ARG A 14 35.86 -1.87 -17.77
N TYR A 15 36.64 -0.82 -17.98
CA TYR A 15 36.14 0.37 -18.66
C TYR A 15 36.09 0.06 -20.16
N ASN A 16 34.88 0.01 -20.74
CA ASN A 16 34.72 0.01 -22.19
C ASN A 16 34.85 1.46 -22.69
N LEU A 17 35.90 1.74 -23.46
CA LEU A 17 36.19 3.03 -24.08
C LEU A 17 35.46 3.25 -25.43
N SER A 18 34.38 2.51 -25.72
CA SER A 18 33.74 2.54 -27.04
C SER A 18 32.50 3.43 -27.17
N GLY A 19 32.03 4.09 -26.10
CA GLY A 19 30.89 5.02 -26.23
C GLY A 19 29.59 4.37 -26.72
N GLU A 20 29.50 3.04 -26.68
CA GLU A 20 28.25 2.31 -26.88
C GLU A 20 27.53 2.22 -25.54
N CYS A 21 26.41 2.92 -25.43
CA CYS A 21 25.51 2.81 -24.30
C CYS A 21 24.92 1.40 -24.29
N CYS A 22 25.59 0.48 -23.59
CA CYS A 22 25.01 -0.81 -23.25
C CYS A 22 23.92 -0.56 -22.21
N MET A 23 22.73 -0.19 -22.67
CA MET A 23 21.48 -0.27 -21.92
C MET A 23 21.14 -1.75 -21.74
N ARG A 24 21.93 -2.47 -20.94
CA ARG A 24 21.42 -3.63 -20.22
C ARG A 24 21.07 -3.11 -18.84
N SER A 25 19.80 -2.75 -18.63
CA SER A 25 19.30 -2.82 -17.27
C SER A 25 19.41 -4.29 -16.87
N GLU A 26 20.32 -4.60 -15.94
CA GLU A 26 20.26 -5.86 -15.20
C GLU A 26 19.08 -5.72 -14.24
N GLU A 27 17.86 -5.67 -14.79
CA GLU A 27 16.65 -5.80 -14.01
C GLU A 27 16.61 -7.23 -13.50
N GLU A 28 16.82 -7.39 -12.19
CA GLU A 28 16.63 -8.68 -11.55
C GLU A 28 15.20 -9.17 -11.80
N PRO A 29 15.02 -10.45 -12.17
CA PRO A 29 13.68 -10.97 -12.44
C PRO A 29 12.83 -10.93 -11.16
N VAL A 30 11.64 -10.32 -11.25
CA VAL A 30 10.67 -10.30 -10.15
C VAL A 30 10.26 -11.72 -9.80
N THR A 31 10.34 -12.09 -8.53
CA THR A 31 9.94 -13.41 -8.07
C THR A 31 8.41 -13.57 -8.15
N VAL A 32 7.93 -14.80 -8.40
CA VAL A 32 6.49 -15.10 -8.37
C VAL A 32 5.86 -14.73 -7.02
N ARG A 33 6.60 -14.92 -5.93
CA ARG A 33 6.17 -14.53 -4.58
C ARG A 33 5.95 -13.02 -4.48
N ALA A 34 6.92 -12.21 -4.90
CA ALA A 34 6.80 -10.76 -4.91
C ALA A 34 5.61 -10.29 -5.77
N ALA A 35 5.42 -10.90 -6.95
CA ALA A 35 4.28 -10.59 -7.82
C ALA A 35 2.93 -10.93 -7.16
N LEU A 36 2.82 -12.07 -6.47
CA LEU A 36 1.61 -12.46 -5.75
C LEU A 36 1.32 -11.55 -4.55
N THR A 37 2.35 -11.19 -3.78
CA THR A 37 2.23 -10.21 -2.68
C THR A 37 1.73 -8.87 -3.21
N ALA A 38 2.37 -8.34 -4.25
CA ALA A 38 1.96 -7.08 -4.87
C ALA A 38 0.52 -7.16 -5.43
N SER A 39 0.16 -8.24 -6.12
CA SER A 39 -1.19 -8.45 -6.65
C SER A 39 -2.25 -8.41 -5.55
N ARG A 40 -1.99 -9.12 -4.43
CA ARG A 40 -2.91 -9.18 -3.29
C ARG A 40 -3.12 -7.79 -2.71
N ILE A 41 -2.08 -6.98 -2.56
CA ILE A 41 -2.18 -5.64 -1.97
C ILE A 41 -2.79 -4.63 -2.95
N LEU A 42 -2.45 -4.69 -4.23
CA LEU A 42 -2.94 -3.75 -5.26
C LEU A 42 -4.43 -3.96 -5.56
N TRP A 43 -4.91 -5.19 -5.49
CA TRP A 43 -6.28 -5.55 -5.87
C TRP A 43 -6.87 -6.60 -4.90
N PRO A 44 -7.06 -6.25 -3.62
CA PRO A 44 -7.46 -7.20 -2.58
C PRO A 44 -8.90 -7.64 -2.77
N ASP A 45 -9.23 -8.85 -2.33
CA ASP A 45 -10.62 -9.21 -2.08
C ASP A 45 -11.19 -8.37 -0.93
N PHE A 46 -12.45 -7.99 -1.05
CA PHE A 46 -13.20 -7.33 0.02
C PHE A 46 -14.35 -8.25 0.42
N ILE A 47 -14.60 -8.34 1.72
CA ILE A 47 -15.63 -9.21 2.28
C ILE A 47 -16.58 -8.38 3.15
N GLU A 48 -17.83 -8.81 3.24
CA GLU A 48 -18.81 -8.20 4.14
C GLU A 48 -19.05 -9.11 5.35
N GLU A 49 -18.72 -8.63 6.55
CA GLU A 49 -18.89 -9.33 7.82
C GLU A 49 -19.31 -8.31 8.90
N HIS A 50 -20.27 -8.68 9.75
CA HIS A 50 -20.73 -7.81 10.85
C HIS A 50 -21.15 -6.40 10.38
N GLU A 51 -21.80 -6.30 9.21
CA GLU A 51 -22.21 -5.03 8.58
C GLU A 51 -21.03 -4.09 8.22
N CYS A 52 -19.81 -4.63 8.24
CA CYS A 52 -18.58 -3.99 7.82
C CYS A 52 -18.05 -4.63 6.53
N VAL A 53 -17.38 -3.85 5.71
CA VAL A 53 -16.61 -4.29 4.56
C VAL A 53 -15.14 -4.27 4.95
N LEU A 54 -14.51 -5.44 4.92
CA LEU A 54 -13.13 -5.64 5.38
C LEU A 54 -12.23 -6.11 4.24
N LEU A 55 -10.92 -5.97 4.41
CA LEU A 55 -9.94 -6.66 3.56
C LEU A 55 -10.12 -8.18 3.73
N GLY A 56 -10.10 -8.93 2.64
CA GLY A 56 -10.39 -10.37 2.64
C GLY A 56 -9.44 -11.19 3.49
N TRP A 57 -8.21 -10.72 3.72
CA TRP A 57 -7.27 -11.37 4.63
C TRP A 57 -7.48 -11.04 6.11
N HIS A 58 -8.44 -10.18 6.43
CA HIS A 58 -8.96 -9.94 7.77
C HIS A 58 -10.30 -10.68 7.99
N ALA A 59 -10.63 -11.67 7.15
CA ALA A 59 -11.76 -12.57 7.37
C ALA A 59 -11.75 -13.19 8.77
N GLY A 60 -12.92 -13.27 9.40
CA GLY A 60 -13.06 -13.77 10.76
C GLY A 60 -12.57 -12.79 11.84
N SER A 61 -12.41 -11.50 11.49
CA SER A 61 -12.20 -10.46 12.50
C SER A 61 -13.39 -10.39 13.45
N ASN A 62 -13.12 -10.03 14.71
CA ASN A 62 -14.19 -9.80 15.68
C ASN A 62 -15.15 -8.70 15.19
N PRO A 63 -16.42 -8.73 15.60
CA PRO A 63 -17.32 -7.61 15.38
C PRO A 63 -16.78 -6.33 16.05
N PRO A 64 -17.28 -5.14 15.62
CA PRO A 64 -16.96 -3.89 16.29
C PRO A 64 -17.14 -3.99 17.82
N PRO A 65 -16.20 -3.46 18.63
CA PRO A 65 -16.35 -3.37 20.07
C PRO A 65 -17.60 -2.57 20.44
N ALA A 66 -18.26 -2.91 21.55
CA ALA A 66 -19.47 -2.21 22.00
C ALA A 66 -19.25 -0.71 22.31
N ASN A 67 -18.00 -0.28 22.47
CA ASN A 67 -17.61 1.10 22.73
C ASN A 67 -17.02 1.82 21.51
N ASP A 68 -17.15 1.24 20.31
CA ASP A 68 -16.69 1.83 19.05
C ASP A 68 -17.81 1.81 18.00
N THR A 69 -17.65 2.59 16.93
CA THR A 69 -18.59 2.58 15.79
C THR A 69 -18.14 1.59 14.73
N ALA A 70 -19.06 1.17 13.85
CA ALA A 70 -18.69 0.31 12.73
C ALA A 70 -17.65 1.01 11.83
N THR A 71 -17.80 2.33 11.62
CA THR A 71 -16.85 3.16 10.89
C THR A 71 -15.47 3.21 11.55
N GLY A 72 -15.40 3.39 12.87
CA GLY A 72 -14.14 3.43 13.62
C GLY A 72 -13.41 2.08 13.55
N TRP A 73 -14.14 1.00 13.82
CA TRP A 73 -13.62 -0.36 13.77
C TRP A 73 -13.17 -0.76 12.37
N GLU A 74 -13.99 -0.53 11.35
CA GLU A 74 -13.70 -0.87 9.96
C GLU A 74 -12.48 -0.09 9.45
N ALA A 75 -12.37 1.20 9.80
CA ALA A 75 -11.18 1.99 9.52
C ALA A 75 -9.95 1.45 10.25
N PHE A 76 -10.10 0.96 11.48
CA PHE A 76 -9.00 0.37 12.25
C PHE A 76 -8.54 -0.97 11.66
N VAL A 77 -9.45 -1.86 11.27
CA VAL A 77 -9.09 -3.19 10.73
C VAL A 77 -8.66 -3.12 9.28
N SER A 78 -9.31 -2.28 8.46
CA SER A 78 -9.12 -2.26 7.01
C SER A 78 -8.02 -1.30 6.59
N HIS A 79 -6.80 -1.54 7.10
CA HIS A 79 -5.60 -0.81 6.71
C HIS A 79 -4.40 -1.72 6.45
N THR A 80 -3.42 -1.18 5.75
CA THR A 80 -2.11 -1.81 5.56
C THR A 80 -1.01 -0.76 5.64
N HIS A 81 0.11 -1.16 6.23
CA HIS A 81 1.35 -0.42 6.29
C HIS A 81 2.23 -0.89 5.12
N ILE A 82 2.52 0.01 4.17
CA ILE A 82 3.10 -0.39 2.88
C ILE A 82 4.45 -1.09 3.05
N LEU A 83 5.31 -0.61 3.95
CA LEU A 83 6.65 -1.20 4.11
C LEU A 83 6.59 -2.59 4.76
N ASP A 84 5.63 -2.81 5.67
CA ASP A 84 5.49 -4.10 6.39
C ASP A 84 5.15 -5.25 5.45
N GLU A 85 4.43 -4.95 4.37
CA GLU A 85 4.04 -5.95 3.38
C GLU A 85 5.22 -6.53 2.60
N PHE A 86 6.31 -5.74 2.45
CA PHE A 86 7.51 -6.16 1.72
C PHE A 86 8.62 -6.66 2.64
N VAL A 87 8.69 -6.19 3.90
CA VAL A 87 9.62 -6.75 4.91
C VAL A 87 9.25 -8.21 5.22
N LYS A 88 7.95 -8.54 5.30
CA LYS A 88 7.46 -9.92 5.51
C LYS A 88 7.74 -10.86 4.32
N ALA A 89 8.07 -10.32 3.13
CA ALA A 89 8.32 -11.12 1.94
C ALA A 89 9.71 -11.79 1.98
N ASP A 90 10.70 -11.17 2.62
CA ASP A 90 12.10 -11.63 2.59
C ASP A 90 12.57 -12.34 3.87
N GLU A 91 11.86 -12.24 5.00
CA GLU A 91 12.35 -12.80 6.27
C GLU A 91 11.43 -13.85 6.90
N VAL A 92 11.88 -15.12 6.84
CA VAL A 92 11.75 -16.07 7.97
C VAL A 92 13.00 -15.89 8.83
N SER A 93 13.16 -14.78 9.54
CA SER A 93 14.17 -14.70 10.61
C SER A 93 14.02 -13.43 11.46
N THR A 94 14.12 -13.66 12.77
CA THR A 94 14.58 -12.70 13.80
C THR A 94 13.75 -11.45 14.07
N PHE A 95 12.93 -11.57 15.10
CA PHE A 95 12.59 -10.51 16.06
C PHE A 95 13.74 -9.50 16.24
N VAL A 96 13.69 -8.37 15.53
CA VAL A 96 14.37 -7.13 15.92
C VAL A 96 13.30 -6.06 15.94
N SER A 97 12.84 -5.74 17.15
CA SER A 97 11.77 -4.79 17.46
C SER A 97 12.26 -3.34 17.48
N GLU A 98 13.09 -2.95 16.52
CA GLU A 98 13.42 -1.54 16.31
C GLU A 98 12.56 -1.04 15.15
N GLU A 99 11.58 -0.21 15.49
CA GLU A 99 10.74 0.49 14.53
C GLU A 99 11.67 1.29 13.61
N VAL A 100 11.86 0.82 12.38
CA VAL A 100 12.74 1.47 11.42
C VAL A 100 12.09 2.79 11.04
N VAL A 101 12.55 3.89 11.65
CA VAL A 101 12.14 5.24 11.25
C VAL A 101 12.82 5.52 9.92
N TYR A 102 12.07 5.37 8.83
CA TYR A 102 12.60 5.62 7.50
C TYR A 102 12.83 7.12 7.29
N ASN A 103 14.04 7.46 6.87
CA ASN A 103 14.36 8.81 6.42
C ASN A 103 13.49 9.15 5.20
N GLU A 104 12.81 10.30 5.19
CA GLU A 104 11.94 10.74 4.09
C GLU A 104 12.66 10.82 2.73
N SER A 105 14.00 10.95 2.73
CA SER A 105 14.83 10.95 1.51
C SER A 105 15.28 9.56 1.06
N HIS A 106 14.93 8.50 1.78
CA HIS A 106 15.33 7.13 1.44
C HIS A 106 14.57 6.64 0.18
N PRO A 107 15.24 6.03 -0.81
CA PRO A 107 14.59 5.55 -2.04
C PRO A 107 13.41 4.60 -1.79
N ASP A 108 13.53 3.69 -0.81
CA ASP A 108 12.46 2.76 -0.46
C ASP A 108 11.24 3.47 0.13
N PHE A 109 11.47 4.50 0.95
CA PHE A 109 10.39 5.31 1.51
C PHE A 109 9.64 6.07 0.42
N ILE A 110 10.38 6.67 -0.51
CA ILE A 110 9.80 7.36 -1.68
C ILE A 110 8.98 6.38 -2.51
N SER A 111 9.53 5.19 -2.78
CA SER A 111 8.84 4.14 -3.55
C SER A 111 7.58 3.63 -2.85
N ALA A 112 7.64 3.43 -1.53
CA ALA A 112 6.49 3.04 -0.71
C ALA A 112 5.41 4.13 -0.68
N CYS A 113 5.79 5.41 -0.66
CA CYS A 113 4.85 6.51 -0.76
C CYS A 113 4.12 6.50 -2.10
N GLU A 114 4.85 6.40 -3.22
CA GLU A 114 4.25 6.33 -4.56
C GLU A 114 3.35 5.10 -4.71
N LEU A 115 3.76 3.96 -4.17
CA LEU A 115 2.99 2.73 -4.19
C LEU A 115 1.71 2.86 -3.34
N GLY A 116 1.79 3.42 -2.14
CA GLY A 116 0.64 3.65 -1.27
C GLY A 116 -0.42 4.55 -1.91
N GLN A 117 -0.02 5.61 -2.59
CA GLN A 117 -0.96 6.47 -3.34
C GLN A 117 -1.67 5.70 -4.45
N LYS A 118 -0.94 4.85 -5.19
CA LYS A 118 -1.51 3.99 -6.25
C LYS A 118 -2.48 2.96 -5.66
N ILE A 119 -2.11 2.30 -4.56
CA ILE A 119 -2.96 1.33 -3.85
C ILE A 119 -4.25 2.01 -3.39
N ALA A 120 -4.18 3.17 -2.73
CA ALA A 120 -5.36 3.89 -2.26
C ALA A 120 -6.34 4.21 -3.40
N LYS A 121 -5.81 4.65 -4.56
CA LYS A 121 -6.63 4.87 -5.75
C LYS A 121 -7.27 3.57 -6.28
N LEU A 122 -6.50 2.49 -6.38
CA LEU A 122 -6.98 1.20 -6.87
C LEU A 122 -8.05 0.60 -5.95
N TRP A 123 -7.86 0.68 -4.63
CA TRP A 123 -8.84 0.25 -3.65
C TRP A 123 -10.14 1.03 -3.79
N ALA A 124 -10.09 2.36 -3.96
CA ALA A 124 -11.29 3.16 -4.16
C ALA A 124 -12.06 2.77 -5.43
N LEU A 125 -11.34 2.48 -6.52
CA LEU A 125 -11.94 1.99 -7.77
C LEU A 125 -12.57 0.62 -7.58
N LYS A 126 -11.85 -0.32 -6.95
CA LYS A 126 -12.35 -1.68 -6.72
C LYS A 126 -13.54 -1.70 -5.77
N LEU A 127 -13.51 -0.95 -4.68
CA LEU A 127 -14.67 -0.80 -3.78
C LEU A 127 -15.89 -0.25 -4.51
N LYS A 128 -15.72 0.72 -5.41
CA LYS A 128 -16.82 1.25 -6.22
C LYS A 128 -17.36 0.22 -7.24
N LEU A 129 -16.50 -0.65 -7.76
CA LEU A 129 -16.88 -1.74 -8.66
C LEU A 129 -17.65 -2.84 -7.92
N ASP A 130 -17.12 -3.30 -6.78
CA ASP A 130 -17.66 -4.43 -6.03
C ASP A 130 -18.94 -4.07 -5.26
N PHE A 131 -19.02 -2.82 -4.78
CA PHE A 131 -20.14 -2.31 -3.97
C PHE A 131 -20.71 -1.01 -4.55
N PRO A 132 -21.38 -1.06 -5.73
CA PRO A 132 -21.74 0.13 -6.50
C PRO A 132 -22.70 1.08 -5.79
N PHE A 133 -23.51 0.56 -4.86
CA PHE A 133 -24.52 1.30 -4.10
C PHE A 133 -24.03 1.80 -2.73
N ALA A 134 -22.87 1.33 -2.28
CA ALA A 134 -22.27 1.83 -1.05
C ALA A 134 -21.26 2.96 -1.37
N ARG A 135 -21.06 3.83 -0.38
CA ARG A 135 -20.04 4.88 -0.43
C ARG A 135 -18.90 4.50 0.49
N PHE A 136 -17.67 4.72 0.04
CA PHE A 136 -16.46 4.47 0.82
C PHE A 136 -15.55 5.68 0.74
N ARG A 137 -14.72 5.83 1.77
CA ARG A 137 -13.56 6.72 1.75
C ARG A 137 -12.32 5.90 1.94
N VAL A 138 -11.36 6.08 1.04
CA VAL A 138 -10.02 5.49 1.10
C VAL A 138 -9.02 6.59 1.37
N TYR A 139 -8.13 6.35 2.31
CA TYR A 139 -7.16 7.28 2.83
C TYR A 139 -5.76 6.75 2.52
N TYR A 140 -4.90 7.62 2.03
CA TYR A 140 -3.46 7.42 2.06
C TYR A 140 -2.87 8.43 3.04
N THR A 141 -1.98 8.01 3.92
CA THR A 141 -1.24 8.90 4.83
C THR A 141 0.26 8.66 4.69
N GLN A 142 1.01 9.73 4.45
CA GLN A 142 2.46 9.73 4.41
C GLN A 142 2.98 9.95 5.84
N TYR A 143 3.27 8.85 6.53
CA TYR A 143 3.98 8.85 7.82
C TYR A 143 5.24 7.98 7.70
N ASP A 144 5.94 7.70 8.81
CA ASP A 144 7.17 6.86 8.85
C ASP A 144 7.04 5.51 8.11
N ASN A 145 5.84 4.96 8.09
CA ASN A 145 5.42 3.84 7.27
C ASN A 145 4.10 4.21 6.58
N PRO A 146 4.08 4.46 5.26
CA PRO A 146 2.88 4.92 4.57
C PRO A 146 1.71 3.95 4.79
N ILE A 147 0.53 4.49 5.08
CA ILE A 147 -0.66 3.69 5.39
C ILE A 147 -1.72 3.90 4.32
N VAL A 148 -2.35 2.82 3.89
CA VAL A 148 -3.61 2.86 3.15
C VAL A 148 -4.71 2.28 4.01
N ARG A 149 -5.83 2.97 4.10
CA ARG A 149 -6.97 2.64 4.96
C ARG A 149 -8.28 2.91 4.24
N PHE A 150 -9.36 2.21 4.56
CA PHE A 150 -10.69 2.61 4.13
C PHE A 150 -11.78 2.33 5.16
N HIS A 151 -12.94 2.95 4.94
CA HIS A 151 -14.20 2.57 5.58
C HIS A 151 -15.38 2.89 4.65
N LYS A 152 -16.51 2.22 4.89
CA LYS A 152 -17.84 2.49 4.35
C LYS A 152 -18.42 3.72 5.06
N VAL A 153 -18.87 4.69 4.29
CA VAL A 153 -19.56 5.88 4.81
C VAL A 153 -20.99 5.48 5.17
N ARG A 154 -21.38 5.75 6.41
CA ARG A 154 -22.72 5.51 6.96
C ARG A 154 -23.37 6.85 7.29
N ASP A 155 -24.69 6.95 7.11
CA ASP A 155 -25.41 8.22 7.30
C ASP A 155 -25.61 8.58 8.78
N ASP A 156 -25.58 7.58 9.65
CA ASP A 156 -25.82 7.66 11.09
C ASP A 156 -24.53 7.66 11.93
N GLU A 157 -23.36 7.55 11.31
CA GLU A 157 -22.07 7.56 11.98
C GLU A 157 -21.16 8.71 11.49
N PRO A 158 -20.31 9.27 12.36
CA PRO A 158 -19.29 10.20 11.92
C PRO A 158 -18.28 9.48 11.02
N GLN A 159 -17.77 10.19 10.03
CA GLN A 159 -16.64 9.72 9.23
C GLN A 159 -15.41 9.56 10.12
N TRP A 160 -14.57 8.55 9.85
CA TRP A 160 -13.32 8.34 10.60
C TRP A 160 -12.42 9.59 10.61
N LEU A 161 -12.31 10.25 9.45
CA LEU A 161 -11.62 11.53 9.31
C LEU A 161 -12.41 12.42 8.36
N SER A 162 -12.94 13.53 8.88
CA SER A 162 -13.68 14.53 8.10
C SER A 162 -12.74 15.39 7.26
N ASP A 163 -13.25 16.06 6.23
CA ASP A 163 -12.46 16.99 5.41
C ASP A 163 -11.92 18.17 6.22
N GLU A 164 -12.69 18.71 7.18
CA GLU A 164 -12.20 19.79 8.04
C GLU A 164 -11.15 19.30 9.04
N ALA A 165 -11.38 18.14 9.66
CA ALA A 165 -10.40 17.53 10.58
C ALA A 165 -9.10 17.24 9.85
N PHE A 166 -9.20 16.76 8.62
CA PHE A 166 -8.07 16.53 7.73
C PHE A 166 -7.28 17.82 7.44
N GLN A 167 -7.98 18.89 7.02
CA GLN A 167 -7.33 20.18 6.69
C GLN A 167 -6.70 20.87 7.90
N ARG A 168 -7.23 20.63 9.10
CA ARG A 168 -6.74 21.23 10.35
C ARG A 168 -5.72 20.36 11.07
N ALA A 169 -5.46 19.14 10.59
CA ALA A 169 -4.52 18.24 11.22
C ALA A 169 -3.12 18.86 11.23
N THR A 170 -2.61 19.12 12.42
CA THR A 170 -1.21 19.57 12.64
C THR A 170 -0.25 18.40 12.81
N ASP A 171 -0.80 17.19 12.95
CA ASP A 171 -0.03 15.97 13.09
C ASP A 171 0.71 15.67 11.76
N PRO A 172 2.04 15.47 11.80
CA PRO A 172 2.84 15.23 10.60
C PRO A 172 2.33 14.08 9.72
N SER A 173 1.67 13.07 10.30
CA SER A 173 1.11 11.91 9.57
C SER A 173 0.07 12.28 8.51
N PHE A 174 -0.55 13.46 8.60
CA PHE A 174 -1.56 13.92 7.64
C PHE A 174 -1.04 14.92 6.60
N ARG A 175 0.25 15.31 6.65
CA ARG A 175 0.81 16.40 5.84
C ARG A 175 0.67 16.22 4.32
N SER A 176 0.78 14.98 3.83
CA SER A 176 0.66 14.63 2.39
C SER A 176 -0.44 13.60 2.14
N ALA A 177 -1.43 13.55 3.02
CA ALA A 177 -2.45 12.53 2.92
C ALA A 177 -3.44 12.83 1.77
N LEU A 178 -4.00 11.76 1.21
CA LEU A 178 -4.96 11.81 0.11
C LEU A 178 -6.24 11.11 0.53
N ILE A 179 -7.37 11.62 0.03
CA ILE A 179 -8.67 10.98 0.28
C ILE A 179 -9.39 10.75 -1.04
N TYR A 180 -9.73 9.49 -1.30
CA TYR A 180 -10.55 9.05 -2.42
C TYR A 180 -11.95 8.71 -1.90
N ASP A 181 -12.94 9.50 -2.32
CA ASP A 181 -14.35 9.27 -2.01
C ASP A 181 -15.04 8.62 -3.20
N THR A 182 -15.60 7.42 -3.02
CA THR A 182 -16.18 6.66 -4.13
C THR A 182 -17.44 7.30 -4.71
N SER A 183 -18.09 8.22 -3.99
CA SER A 183 -19.20 9.02 -4.53
C SER A 183 -18.76 9.97 -5.65
N LYS A 184 -17.47 10.34 -5.68
CA LYS A 184 -16.86 11.22 -6.69
C LYS A 184 -16.30 10.44 -7.88
N ILE A 185 -16.33 9.10 -7.83
CA ILE A 185 -15.81 8.23 -8.89
C ILE A 185 -16.96 7.90 -9.85
N ASN A 186 -16.81 8.34 -11.10
CA ASN A 186 -17.72 7.96 -12.17
C ASN A 186 -17.08 6.86 -13.05
N LEU A 187 -17.62 5.64 -12.97
CA LEU A 187 -17.14 4.49 -13.75
C LEU A 187 -17.72 4.43 -15.18
N THR A 188 -18.78 5.19 -15.48
CA THR A 188 -19.51 5.12 -16.78
C THR A 188 -18.72 5.66 -17.98
N SER A 189 -17.63 6.40 -17.74
CA SER A 189 -16.71 6.84 -18.80
C SER A 189 -15.84 5.70 -19.35
N TRP A 190 -15.76 4.55 -18.66
CA TRP A 190 -14.97 3.39 -19.11
C TRP A 190 -15.71 2.50 -20.10
N GLU A 191 -17.05 2.42 -20.03
CA GLU A 191 -17.87 1.56 -20.91
C GLU A 191 -17.94 2.08 -22.36
N HIS A 192 -17.75 3.39 -22.57
CA HIS A 192 -17.75 3.98 -23.90
C HIS A 192 -16.51 3.62 -24.75
N SER A 193 -15.44 3.09 -24.13
CA SER A 193 -14.25 2.62 -24.87
C SER A 193 -14.34 1.15 -25.30
N LYS A 194 -15.42 0.42 -24.99
CA LYS A 194 -15.60 -0.99 -25.38
C LYS A 194 -16.54 -1.22 -26.56
N SER A 195 -17.10 -0.18 -27.17
CA SER A 195 -17.97 -0.30 -28.36
C SER A 195 -17.31 0.10 -29.69
N ILE A 196 -15.98 0.17 -29.74
CA ILE A 196 -15.23 0.29 -30.99
C ILE A 196 -14.27 -0.89 -31.06
N HIS A 197 -14.76 -2.06 -31.49
CA HIS A 197 -14.02 -3.07 -32.27
C HIS A 197 -14.99 -4.14 -32.77
#